data_AF-A0A952L4M1-F1
#
_entry.id   AF-A0A952L4M1-F1
#
_cell.length_a   1.000
_cell.length_b   1.000
_cell.length_c   1.000
_cell.angle_alpha   90.00
_cell.angle_beta   90.00
_cell.angle_gamma   90.00
#
_symmetry.space_group_name_H-M   'P 1'
#
loop_
_entity.id
_entity.type
_entity.pdbx_description
1 polymer ?
#
loop_
_entity_poly.entity_id
_entity_poly.type
_entity_poly.pdbx_seq_one_letter_code
_entity_poly.pdbx_strand_id
1 'polypeptide(L)'
;MLLTDTNVLQRCSLGKAMRHVEALREKGVRLLTIDRNATELYRIMPRITGQPIEVIGTECERVLAMFELVRAEDYEAFGRQAWARLDEGGKSDWPLLAAALAVDGEIWSDDRDFFGVGVPVWATRNVNGVEPRA
;
A
#
# COMPACT_ATOMS: atom_id res chain seq x y z
N MET A 1 3.71 -0.86 -11.67
CA MET A 1 3.95 -1.17 -10.24
C MET A 1 2.77 -0.64 -9.45
N LEU A 2 2.28 -1.39 -8.46
CA LEU A 2 1.12 -1.01 -7.66
C LEU A 2 1.52 -0.94 -6.18
N LEU A 3 1.46 0.25 -5.61
CA LEU A 3 1.81 0.51 -4.21
C LEU A 3 0.58 0.38 -3.33
N THR A 4 0.71 -0.35 -2.23
CA THR A 4 -0.40 -0.58 -1.31
C THR A 4 -0.35 0.32 -0.09
N ASP A 5 -1.52 0.83 0.25
CA ASP A 5 -1.78 1.47 1.52
C ASP A 5 -1.88 0.46 2.67
N THR A 6 -1.77 0.93 3.90
CA THR A 6 -1.90 0.14 5.12
C THR A 6 -3.28 -0.50 5.23
N ASN A 7 -4.34 0.17 4.79
CA ASN A 7 -5.70 -0.39 4.78
C ASN A 7 -5.82 -1.65 3.90
N VAL A 8 -5.08 -1.72 2.79
CA VAL A 8 -5.03 -2.87 1.89
C VAL A 8 -4.26 -4.00 2.55
N LEU A 9 -3.07 -3.70 3.09
CA LEU A 9 -2.27 -4.70 3.81
C LEU A 9 -3.06 -5.31 4.97
N GLN A 10 -3.79 -4.50 5.73
CA GLN A 10 -4.70 -4.97 6.77
C GLN A 10 -5.74 -5.93 6.21
N ARG A 11 -6.43 -5.59 5.12
CA ARG A 11 -7.44 -6.45 4.50
C ARG A 11 -6.83 -7.76 4.01
N CYS A 12 -5.62 -7.73 3.47
CA CYS A 12 -4.86 -8.91 3.07
C CYS A 12 -4.55 -9.79 4.30
N SER A 13 -4.03 -9.23 5.39
CA SER A 13 -3.75 -9.95 6.64
C SER A 13 -4.99 -10.52 7.32
N LEU A 14 -6.18 -10.00 6.99
CA LEU A 14 -7.47 -10.54 7.42
C LEU A 14 -8.06 -11.56 6.42
N GLY A 15 -7.33 -11.92 5.36
CA GLY A 15 -7.80 -12.83 4.30
C GLY A 15 -8.84 -12.24 3.35
N LYS A 16 -9.18 -10.96 3.47
CA LYS A 16 -10.31 -10.31 2.75
C LYS A 16 -9.95 -9.81 1.35
N ALA A 17 -8.66 -9.69 1.04
CA ALA A 17 -8.17 -9.18 -0.24
C ALA A 17 -7.14 -10.09 -0.93
N MET A 18 -6.82 -11.26 -0.37
CA MET A 18 -5.75 -12.14 -0.87
C MET A 18 -5.96 -12.61 -2.32
N ARG A 19 -7.20 -12.92 -2.71
CA ARG A 19 -7.53 -13.28 -4.10
C ARG A 19 -7.14 -12.21 -5.13
N HIS A 20 -7.16 -10.93 -4.74
CA HIS A 20 -6.77 -9.83 -5.61
C HIS A 20 -5.25 -9.76 -5.74
N VAL A 21 -4.53 -9.96 -4.63
CA VAL A 21 -3.06 -10.07 -4.61
C VAL A 21 -2.60 -11.19 -5.53
N GLU A 22 -3.19 -12.38 -5.40
CA GLU A 22 -2.87 -13.55 -6.24
C GLU A 22 -3.10 -13.26 -7.72
N ALA A 23 -4.30 -12.78 -8.07
CA ALA A 23 -4.64 -12.46 -9.46
C ALA A 23 -3.72 -11.39 -10.08
N LEU A 24 -3.35 -10.35 -9.32
CA LEU A 24 -2.44 -9.31 -9.79
C LEU A 24 -1.03 -9.85 -10.02
N ARG A 25 -0.54 -10.71 -9.12
CA ARG A 25 0.78 -11.34 -9.28
C ARG A 25 0.80 -12.33 -10.44
N GLU A 26 -0.27 -13.10 -10.66
CA GLU A 26 -0.42 -13.96 -11.83
C GLU A 26 -0.41 -13.16 -13.14
N LYS A 27 -0.98 -11.95 -13.14
CA LYS A 27 -0.90 -10.99 -14.26
C LYS A 27 0.49 -10.38 -14.45
N GLY A 28 1.44 -10.62 -13.54
CA GLY A 28 2.77 -10.01 -13.57
C GLY A 28 2.82 -8.57 -13.02
N VAL A 29 1.78 -8.12 -12.30
CA VAL A 29 1.81 -6.82 -11.62
C VAL A 29 2.73 -6.92 -10.40
N ARG A 30 3.79 -6.11 -10.39
CA ARG A 30 4.64 -5.91 -9.21
C ARG A 30 3.88 -5.15 -8.12
N LEU A 31 3.72 -5.78 -6.96
CA LEU A 31 3.07 -5.22 -5.79
C LEU A 31 4.12 -4.69 -4.82
N LEU A 32 3.98 -3.44 -4.42
CA LEU A 32 4.96 -2.73 -3.61
C LEU A 32 4.29 -2.19 -2.35
N THR A 33 5.06 -1.98 -1.29
CA THR A 33 4.66 -1.20 -0.12
C THR A 33 5.85 -0.40 0.40
N ILE A 34 5.60 0.52 1.32
CA ILE A 34 6.65 1.28 2.01
C ILE A 34 6.87 0.77 3.44
N ASP A 35 8.08 0.97 3.95
CA ASP A 35 8.48 0.66 5.32
C ASP A 35 7.55 1.26 6.38
N ARG A 36 7.07 2.48 6.16
CA ARG A 36 6.07 3.12 7.02
C ARG A 36 4.76 2.33 7.12
N ASN A 37 4.22 1.85 5.99
CA ASN A 37 2.97 1.11 5.96
C ASN A 37 3.12 -0.29 6.58
N ALA A 38 4.27 -0.94 6.34
CA ALA A 38 4.60 -2.19 7.01
C ALA A 38 4.69 -2.01 8.53
N THR A 39 5.33 -0.94 9.00
CA THR A 39 5.42 -0.61 10.43
C THR A 39 4.04 -0.33 11.03
N GLU A 40 3.20 0.42 10.32
CA GLU A 40 1.86 0.76 10.78
C GLU A 40 0.96 -0.48 10.87
N LEU A 41 1.08 -1.42 9.92
CA LEU A 41 0.36 -2.70 9.96
C LEU A 41 0.56 -3.42 11.31
N TYR A 42 1.80 -3.57 11.78
CA TYR A 42 2.08 -4.23 13.07
C TYR A 42 1.50 -3.48 14.28
N ARG A 43 1.33 -2.15 14.19
CA ARG A 43 0.72 -1.35 15.25
C ARG A 43 -0.79 -1.49 15.30
N ILE A 44 -1.44 -1.53 14.13
CA ILE A 44 -2.91 -1.54 14.05
C ILE A 44 -3.50 -2.94 14.24
N MET A 45 -2.81 -3.98 13.75
CA MET A 45 -3.39 -5.32 13.68
C MET A 45 -3.80 -5.88 15.06
N PRO A 46 -3.04 -5.68 16.15
CA PRO A 46 -3.48 -6.11 17.48
C PRO A 46 -4.76 -5.43 17.95
N ARG A 47 -4.95 -4.15 17.60
CA ARG A 47 -6.14 -3.38 17.97
C ARG A 47 -7.38 -3.87 17.21
N ILE A 48 -7.19 -4.29 15.96
CA ILE A 48 -8.27 -4.76 15.09
C ILE A 48 -8.70 -6.18 15.44
N THR A 49 -7.74 -7.06 15.75
CA THR A 49 -8.01 -8.49 16.02
C THR A 49 -8.29 -8.77 17.50
N GLY A 50 -7.86 -7.87 18.39
CA GLY A 50 -7.83 -8.11 19.84
C GLY A 50 -6.78 -9.13 20.27
N GLN A 51 -5.88 -9.53 19.38
CA GLN A 51 -4.84 -10.51 19.63
C GLN A 51 -3.47 -9.85 19.81
N PRO A 52 -2.58 -10.40 20.67
CA PRO A 52 -1.19 -9.97 20.75
C PRO A 52 -0.45 -10.13 19.42
N ILE A 53 0.59 -9.31 19.19
CA ILE A 53 1.34 -9.32 17.94
C ILE A 53 2.07 -10.65 17.71
N GLU A 54 2.40 -11.37 18.77
CA GLU A 54 3.02 -12.70 18.73
C GLU A 54 2.11 -13.75 18.09
N VAL A 55 0.79 -13.54 18.12
CA VAL A 55 -0.19 -14.45 17.53
C VAL A 55 -0.43 -14.13 16.05
N ILE A 56 -0.48 -12.84 15.70
CA ILE A 56 -0.87 -12.38 14.35
C ILE A 56 0.32 -11.95 13.48
N GLY A 57 1.51 -11.86 14.06
CA GLY A 57 2.72 -11.36 13.42
C GLY A 57 3.12 -12.20 12.22
N THR A 58 3.11 -13.54 12.36
CA THR A 58 3.44 -14.46 11.26
C THR A 58 2.53 -14.27 10.04
N GLU A 59 1.24 -13.97 10.23
CA GLU A 59 0.34 -13.71 9.12
C GLU A 59 0.63 -12.36 8.45
N CYS A 60 0.94 -11.33 9.24
CA CYS A 60 1.37 -10.03 8.71
C CYS A 60 2.68 -10.16 7.92
N GLU A 61 3.65 -10.93 8.43
CA GLU A 61 4.91 -11.24 7.74
C GLU A 61 4.67 -11.98 6.43
N ARG A 62 3.80 -13.00 6.44
CA ARG A 62 3.44 -13.77 5.24
C ARG A 62 2.82 -12.88 4.17
N VAL A 63 1.94 -11.96 4.55
CA VAL A 63 1.35 -10.99 3.63
C VAL A 63 2.40 -10.03 3.12
N LEU A 64 3.19 -9.41 4.00
CA LEU A 64 4.24 -8.46 3.62
C LEU A 64 5.28 -9.08 2.67
N ALA A 65 5.60 -10.37 2.82
CA ALA A 65 6.51 -11.09 1.93
C ALA A 65 6.00 -11.20 0.48
N MET A 66 4.74 -10.88 0.21
CA MET A 66 4.19 -10.80 -1.15
C MET A 66 4.38 -9.42 -1.80
N PHE A 67 4.85 -8.43 -1.05
CA PHE A 67 5.07 -7.06 -1.51
C PHE A 67 6.56 -6.73 -1.48
N GLU A 68 7.02 -6.07 -2.53
CA GLU A 68 8.35 -5.50 -2.58
C GLU A 68 8.41 -4.23 -1.71
N LEU A 69 9.46 -4.09 -0.91
CA LEU A 69 9.61 -2.96 0.00
C LEU A 69 10.35 -1.81 -0.68
N VAL A 70 9.73 -0.63 -0.75
CA VAL A 70 10.38 0.63 -1.13
C VAL A 70 10.82 1.34 0.14
N ARG A 71 12.10 1.70 0.24
CA ARG A 71 12.65 2.34 1.43
C ARG A 71 12.54 3.86 1.33
N ALA A 72 12.53 4.52 2.48
CA ALA A 72 12.45 5.98 2.55
C ALA A 72 13.51 6.69 1.67
N GLU A 73 14.75 6.17 1.67
CA GLU A 73 15.84 6.69 0.84
C GLU A 73 15.53 6.73 -0.67
N ASP A 74 14.63 5.85 -1.15
CA ASP A 74 14.25 5.77 -2.57
C ASP A 74 13.19 6.83 -2.95
N TYR A 75 12.40 7.33 -1.98
CA TYR A 75 11.25 8.19 -2.28
C TYR A 75 11.27 9.57 -1.60
N GLU A 76 12.11 9.79 -0.59
CA GLU A 76 12.15 11.05 0.18
C GLU A 76 12.34 12.30 -0.70
N ALA A 77 13.11 12.18 -1.78
CA ALA A 77 13.32 13.27 -2.74
C ALA A 77 12.01 13.79 -3.37
N PHE A 78 10.98 12.94 -3.46
CA PHE A 78 9.66 13.28 -4.00
C PHE A 78 8.71 13.82 -2.92
N GLY A 79 9.13 13.89 -1.66
CA GLY A 79 8.25 14.23 -0.53
C GLY A 79 7.56 15.59 -0.66
N ARG A 80 8.29 16.64 -1.08
CA ARG A 80 7.70 17.97 -1.31
C ARG A 80 6.66 17.96 -2.43
N GLN A 81 6.93 17.22 -3.50
CA GLN A 81 6.02 17.10 -4.63
C GLN A 81 4.76 16.33 -4.24
N ALA A 82 4.90 15.24 -3.48
CA ALA A 82 3.76 14.49 -2.95
C ALA A 82 2.92 15.34 -2.00
N TRP A 83 3.56 15.99 -1.02
CA TRP A 83 2.88 16.84 -0.05
C TRP A 83 2.04 17.95 -0.69
N ALA A 84 2.55 18.57 -1.76
CA ALA A 84 1.85 19.64 -2.47
C ALA A 84 0.59 19.16 -3.23
N ARG A 85 0.44 17.86 -3.46
CA ARG A 85 -0.69 17.27 -4.20
C ARG A 85 -1.76 16.70 -3.28
N LEU A 86 -1.50 16.60 -1.98
CA LEU A 86 -2.42 16.05 -0.99
C LEU A 86 -3.20 17.18 -0.31
N ASP A 87 -4.48 16.93 -0.08
CA ASP A 87 -5.31 17.77 0.78
C ASP A 87 -4.89 17.64 2.25
N GLU A 88 -5.36 18.55 3.10
CA GLU A 88 -4.96 18.62 4.51
C GLU A 88 -5.16 17.29 5.26
N GLY A 89 -6.24 16.56 4.96
CA GLY A 89 -6.54 15.26 5.57
C GLY A 89 -5.62 14.12 5.12
N GLY A 90 -5.01 14.22 3.93
CA GLY A 90 -4.13 13.20 3.35
C GLY A 90 -2.64 13.48 3.52
N LYS A 91 -2.26 14.65 4.06
CA LYS A 91 -0.85 15.05 4.21
C LYS A 91 -0.02 14.06 5.01
N SER A 92 -0.60 13.33 5.96
CA SER A 92 0.08 12.25 6.65
C SER A 92 0.62 11.18 5.72
N ASP A 93 -0.01 10.98 4.56
CA ASP A 93 0.25 9.86 3.66
C ASP A 93 1.05 10.26 2.42
N TRP A 94 1.70 11.43 2.51
CA TRP A 94 2.73 11.87 1.59
C TRP A 94 3.78 10.80 1.28
N PRO A 95 4.24 9.92 2.21
CA PRO A 95 5.26 8.93 1.90
C PRO A 95 4.79 7.92 0.84
N LEU A 96 3.53 7.51 0.87
CA LEU A 96 2.99 6.56 -0.10
C LEU A 96 2.89 7.19 -1.49
N LEU A 97 2.42 8.43 -1.57
CA LEU A 97 2.38 9.17 -2.83
C LEU A 97 3.80 9.48 -3.35
N ALA A 98 4.75 9.83 -2.47
CA ALA A 98 6.14 10.05 -2.86
C ALA A 98 6.76 8.78 -3.46
N ALA A 99 6.50 7.62 -2.84
CA ALA A 99 6.95 6.34 -3.37
C ALA A 99 6.30 6.02 -4.72
N ALA A 100 5.01 6.31 -4.90
CA ALA A 100 4.33 6.11 -6.18
C ALA A 100 4.96 6.99 -7.27
N LEU A 101 5.30 8.23 -6.96
CA LEU A 101 6.00 9.12 -7.89
C LEU A 101 7.42 8.63 -8.22
N ALA A 102 8.15 8.15 -7.22
CA ALA A 102 9.53 7.68 -7.38
C ALA A 102 9.64 6.50 -8.34
N VAL A 103 8.65 5.60 -8.32
CA VAL A 103 8.65 4.39 -9.17
C VAL A 103 7.71 4.48 -10.37
N ASP A 104 7.15 5.65 -10.68
CA ASP A 104 6.08 5.80 -11.71
C ASP A 104 4.95 4.76 -11.54
N GLY A 105 4.52 4.59 -10.28
CA GLY A 105 3.57 3.59 -9.83
C GLY A 105 2.15 4.11 -9.70
N GLU A 106 1.26 3.15 -9.46
CA GLU A 106 -0.16 3.36 -9.17
C GLU A 106 -0.41 3.04 -7.69
N ILE A 107 -1.48 3.55 -7.09
CA ILE A 107 -1.82 3.33 -5.68
C ILE A 107 -3.03 2.41 -5.56
N TRP A 108 -2.98 1.46 -4.64
CA TRP A 108 -4.13 0.71 -4.15
C TRP A 108 -4.45 1.16 -2.72
N SER A 109 -5.57 1.85 -2.58
CA SER A 109 -6.14 2.25 -1.29
C SER A 109 -7.67 2.22 -1.38
N ASP A 110 -8.33 1.80 -0.29
CA ASP A 110 -9.79 1.94 -0.16
C ASP A 110 -10.20 3.31 0.41
N ASP A 111 -9.24 4.11 0.88
CA ASP A 111 -9.45 5.47 1.40
C ASP A 111 -9.46 6.51 0.28
N ARG A 112 -10.01 7.69 0.59
CA ARG A 112 -10.24 8.75 -0.40
C ARG A 112 -9.13 9.80 -0.46
N ASP A 113 -8.10 9.67 0.36
CA ASP A 113 -7.09 10.72 0.55
C ASP A 113 -6.15 10.88 -0.66
N PHE A 114 -6.13 9.89 -1.57
CA PHE A 114 -5.35 9.92 -2.81
C PHE A 114 -6.15 10.32 -4.06
N PHE A 115 -7.43 10.68 -3.93
CA PHE A 115 -8.21 11.06 -5.11
C PHE A 115 -7.70 12.38 -5.71
N GLY A 116 -7.42 12.38 -7.02
CA GLY A 116 -7.01 13.60 -7.72
C GLY A 116 -5.53 13.99 -7.56
N VAL A 117 -4.70 13.17 -6.91
CA VAL A 117 -3.28 13.48 -6.62
C VAL A 117 -2.33 13.26 -7.82
N GLY A 118 -2.86 12.99 -9.01
CA GLY A 118 -2.09 12.88 -10.24
C GLY A 118 -1.36 11.54 -10.46
N VAL A 119 -1.75 10.48 -9.73
CA VAL A 119 -1.41 9.08 -10.04
C VAL A 119 -2.70 8.24 -10.07
N PRO A 120 -2.77 7.12 -10.81
CA PRO A 120 -3.92 6.23 -10.76
C PRO A 120 -4.13 5.65 -9.36
N VAL A 121 -5.38 5.63 -8.90
CA VAL A 121 -5.78 5.07 -7.61
C VAL A 121 -6.86 4.02 -7.82
N TRP A 122 -6.64 2.85 -7.24
CA TRP A 122 -7.52 1.69 -7.32
C TRP A 122 -8.06 1.35 -5.95
N ALA A 123 -9.35 1.04 -5.90
CA ALA A 123 -9.96 0.47 -4.72
C ALA A 123 -10.04 -1.05 -4.89
N THR A 124 -10.23 -1.79 -3.78
CA THR A 124 -10.36 -3.25 -3.80
C THR A 124 -11.45 -3.72 -4.78
N ARG A 125 -12.53 -2.93 -4.95
CA ARG A 125 -13.64 -3.25 -5.87
C ARG A 125 -13.26 -3.29 -7.35
N ASN A 126 -12.18 -2.62 -7.76
CA ASN A 126 -11.78 -2.48 -9.17
C ASN A 126 -10.29 -2.72 -9.44
N VAL A 127 -9.49 -3.08 -8.42
CA VAL A 127 -8.04 -3.28 -8.54
C VAL A 127 -7.63 -4.32 -9.59
N ASN A 128 -8.48 -5.30 -9.89
CA ASN A 128 -8.18 -6.30 -10.92
C ASN A 128 -8.05 -5.71 -12.34
N GLY A 129 -8.44 -4.45 -12.55
CA GLY A 129 -8.21 -3.72 -13.80
C GLY A 129 -6.79 -3.16 -13.97
N VAL A 130 -5.93 -3.28 -12.96
CA VAL A 130 -4.51 -2.93 -13.08
C VAL A 130 -3.84 -3.89 -14.07
N GLU A 131 -3.08 -3.31 -14.99
CA GLU A 131 -2.30 -4.03 -15.99
C GLU A 131 -0.79 -3.96 -15.66
N PRO A 132 0.00 -5.00 -16.00
CA PRO A 132 1.44 -4.97 -15.80
C PRO A 132 2.07 -3.86 -16.65
N ARG A 133 3.00 -3.12 -16.06
CA ARG A 133 3.82 -2.13 -16.76
C ARG A 133 5.20 -2.73 -17.06
N ALA A 134 5.72 -2.44 -18.25
CA ALA A 134 7.03 -2.86 -18.74
C ALA A 134 8.18 -2.23 -17.95
#